data_AF-A0A448Y0J2-F1
#
_entry.id   AF-A0A448Y0J2-F1
#
_cell.length_a   1.000
_cell.length_b   1.000
_cell.length_c   1.000
_cell.angle_alpha   90.00
_cell.angle_beta   90.00
_cell.angle_gamma   90.00
#
_symmetry.space_group_name_H-M   'P 1'
#
loop_
_entity.id
_entity.type
_entity.pdbx_description
1 polymer ?
#
loop_
_entity_poly.entity_id
_entity_poly.type
_entity_poly.pdbx_seq_one_letter_code
_entity_poly.pdbx_strand_id
1 'polypeptide(L)' 'MRKIRVAKYINEYLSDDPVSSQTVINWIKSGELKGAKMGGIWRVHVDDIRESMTYQTPREECFNILKGAN' A
#
# COMPACT_ATOMS: atom_id res chain seq x y z
N MET A 1 -0.77 -13.79 4.60
CA MET A 1 -0.52 -12.51 5.31
C MET A 1 0.74 -12.61 6.15
N ARG A 2 1.86 -12.24 5.54
CA ARG A 2 3.16 -12.11 6.20
C ARG A 2 3.20 -10.79 6.97
N LYS A 3 3.91 -10.75 8.09
CA LYS A 3 4.08 -9.55 8.92
C LYS A 3 5.55 -9.14 8.96
N ILE A 4 5.89 -8.02 8.35
CA ILE A 4 7.28 -7.52 8.31
C ILE A 4 7.45 -6.26 9.16
N ARG A 5 8.68 -6.00 9.60
CA ARG A 5 9.01 -4.76 10.32
C ARG A 5 8.88 -3.56 9.38
N VAL A 6 8.51 -2.40 9.92
CA VAL A 6 8.40 -1.14 9.16
C VAL A 6 9.67 -0.83 8.35
N ALA A 7 10.86 -0.95 8.96
CA ALA A 7 12.13 -0.72 8.24
C ALA A 7 12.32 -1.65 7.04
N LYS A 8 11.89 -2.92 7.17
CA LYS A 8 11.95 -3.90 6.08
C LYS A 8 10.95 -3.54 4.97
N TYR A 9 9.75 -3.10 5.34
CA TYR A 9 8.74 -2.63 4.39
C TYR A 9 9.24 -1.44 3.58
N ILE A 10 9.88 -0.45 4.22
CA ILE A 10 10.45 0.71 3.51
C ILE A 10 11.51 0.26 2.51
N ASN A 11 12.46 -0.59 2.94
CA ASN A 11 13.52 -1.06 2.04
C ASN A 11 13.02 -1.94 0.89
N GLU A 12 11.97 -2.74 1.10
CA GLU A 12 11.47 -3.67 0.07
C GLU A 12 10.44 -3.04 -0.88
N TYR A 13 9.69 -2.01 -0.45
CA TYR A 13 8.54 -1.47 -1.20
C TYR A 13 8.59 0.03 -1.45
N LEU A 14 9.44 0.77 -0.75
CA LEU A 14 9.54 2.24 -0.81
C LEU A 14 11.02 2.67 -0.89
N SER A 15 11.88 1.85 -1.53
CA SER A 15 13.32 2.10 -1.62
C SER A 15 13.66 3.40 -2.34
N ASP A 16 12.81 3.80 -3.28
CA ASP A 16 13.01 4.96 -4.14
C ASP A 16 12.36 6.23 -3.55
N ASP A 17 11.55 6.10 -2.49
CA ASP A 17 10.86 7.21 -1.84
C ASP A 17 11.50 7.52 -0.47
N PRO A 18 11.71 8.80 -0.11
CA PRO A 18 12.26 9.18 1.18
C PRO A 18 11.21 9.08 2.30
N VAL A 19 10.69 7.87 2.54
CA VAL A 19 9.65 7.60 3.54
C VAL A 19 10.28 7.21 4.87
N SER A 20 9.99 7.98 5.92
CA SER A 20 10.43 7.67 7.28
C SER A 20 9.60 6.54 7.91
N SER A 21 10.18 5.85 8.90
CA SER A 21 9.43 4.87 9.71
C SER A 21 8.23 5.50 10.43
N GLN A 22 8.32 6.78 10.82
CA GLN A 22 7.23 7.48 11.48
C GLN A 22 6.02 7.68 10.55
N THR A 23 6.29 7.95 9.27
CA THR A 23 5.25 8.10 8.24
C THR A 23 4.47 6.79 8.08
N VAL A 24 5.17 5.67 7.93
CA VAL A 24 4.53 4.34 7.80
C VAL A 24 3.72 3.99 9.06
N ILE A 25 4.25 4.31 10.25
CA ILE A 25 3.51 4.10 11.50
C ILE A 25 2.22 4.94 11.53
N ASN A 26 2.26 6.18 11.03
CA ASN A 26 1.07 7.03 10.96
C ASN A 26 0.02 6.45 10.02
N TRP A 27 0.42 5.91 8.86
CA TRP A 27 -0.50 5.19 7.96
C TRP A 27 -1.16 3.97 8.62
N ILE A 28 -0.42 3.24 9.46
CA ILE A 28 -1.02 2.13 10.23
C ILE A 28 -2.03 2.66 11.24
N LYS A 29 -1.73 3.78 11.90
CA LYS A 29 -2.63 4.39 12.89
C LYS A 29 -3.89 5.00 12.27
N SER A 30 -3.79 5.57 11.06
CA SER A 30 -4.92 6.14 10.33
C SER A 30 -5.78 5.07 9.65
N GLY A 31 -5.27 3.84 9.52
CA GLY A 31 -5.95 2.74 8.82
C GLY A 31 -5.69 2.71 7.31
N GLU A 32 -4.87 3.63 6.78
CA GLU A 32 -4.44 3.65 5.38
C GLU A 32 -3.56 2.43 5.03
N LEU A 33 -2.84 1.90 6.01
CA LEU A 33 -2.00 0.72 5.85
C LEU A 33 -2.38 -0.35 6.87
N LYS A 34 -2.63 -1.58 6.41
CA LYS A 34 -2.87 -2.71 7.32
C LYS A 34 -1.61 -3.04 8.10
N GLY A 35 -1.69 -2.94 9.42
CA GLY A 35 -0.58 -3.26 10.31
C GLY A 35 -1.01 -3.31 11.76
N ALA A 36 -0.08 -3.66 12.64
CA ALA A 36 -0.33 -3.71 14.07
C ALA A 36 0.96 -3.54 14.87
N LYS A 37 0.81 -3.07 16.12
CA LYS A 37 1.89 -3.07 17.11
C LYS A 37 1.89 -4.39 17.87
N MET A 38 2.99 -5.14 17.81
CA MET A 38 3.19 -6.37 18.58
C MET A 38 4.50 -6.32 19.37
N GLY A 39 4.41 -6.46 20.70
CA GLY A 39 5.58 -6.44 21.58
C GLY A 39 6.38 -5.13 21.48
N GLY A 40 5.71 -3.99 21.38
CA GLY A 40 6.37 -2.69 21.22
C GLY A 40 6.75 -2.31 19.79
N ILE A 41 6.73 -3.27 18.85
CA ILE A 41 7.25 -3.10 17.49
C ILE A 41 6.09 -3.01 16.50
N TRP A 42 6.10 -1.99 15.64
CA TRP A 42 5.15 -1.87 14.53
C TRP A 42 5.52 -2.80 13.37
N ARG A 43 4.50 -3.50 12.86
CA ARG A 43 4.62 -4.41 11.73
C ARG A 43 3.55 -4.10 10.69
N VAL A 44 3.96 -4.15 9.43
CA VAL A 44 3.07 -4.04 8.27
C VAL A 44 2.58 -5.42 7.90
N HIS A 45 1.29 -5.56 7.64
CA HIS A 45 0.71 -6.76 7.06
C HIS A 45 0.92 -6.67 5.54
N VAL A 46 1.79 -7.53 5.03
CA VAL A 46 2.01 -7.69 3.60
C VAL A 46 1.35 -9.00 3.17
N ASP A 47 0.50 -8.92 2.16
CA ASP A 47 0.04 -10.11 1.49
C ASP A 47 1.19 -10.66 0.63
N ASP A 48 1.41 -11.98 0.70
CA ASP A 48 2.43 -12.67 -0.10
C ASP A 48 2.04 -12.73 -1.59
N ILE A 49 0.87 -12.19 -1.92
CA ILE A 49 0.32 -12.09 -3.26
C ILE A 49 1.10 -10.99 -3.99
N ARG A 50 2.23 -11.35 -4.60
CA ARG A 50 2.93 -10.56 -5.62
C ARG A 50 2.11 -10.43 -6.93
N GLU A 51 0.78 -10.58 -6.89
CA GLU A 51 -0.08 -10.36 -8.04
C GLU A 51 -0.92 -9.13 -7.79
N SER A 52 -0.65 -8.12 -8.63
CA SER A 52 -1.52 -7.00 -8.89
C SER A 52 -1.87 -6.11 -7.69
N MET A 53 -0.95 -5.21 -7.35
CA MET A 53 -1.35 -3.81 -7.46
C MET A 53 -1.69 -3.57 -8.93
N THR A 54 -2.88 -4.00 -9.36
CA THR A 54 -3.58 -3.23 -10.38
C THR A 54 -3.78 -1.88 -9.71
N TYR A 55 -2.91 -0.92 -10.07
CA TYR A 55 -3.35 0.45 -10.13
C TYR A 55 -4.60 0.43 -11.00
N GLN A 56 -5.77 0.23 -10.39
CA GLN A 56 -7.01 0.74 -10.94
C GLN A 56 -6.90 2.25 -10.76
N THR A 57 -6.05 2.87 -11.59
CA THR A 57 -6.27 4.25 -11.99
C THR A 57 -7.72 4.28 -12.47
N PRO A 58 -8.57 5.19 -11.96
CA PRO A 58 -9.91 5.42 -12.52
C PRO A 58 -9.83 6.10 -13.91
N ARG A 59 -8.84 5.71 -14.73
CA ARG A 59 -8.57 6.27 -16.06
C ARG A 59 -9.16 5.43 -17.18
N GLU A 60 -9.74 4.26 -16.88
CA GLU A 60 -10.39 3.41 -17.89
C GLU A 60 -11.92 3.55 -17.92
N GLU A 61 -12.56 4.24 -16.97
CA GLU A 61 -14.01 4.50 -17.03
C GLU A 61 -14.42 5.75 -17.83
N CYS A 62 -13.47 6.57 -18.32
CA CYS A 62 -13.81 7.76 -19.11
C CYS A 62 -13.90 7.53 -20.64
N PHE A 63 -13.53 6.36 -21.17
CA PHE A 63 -13.59 6.12 -22.62
C PHE A 63 -14.87 5.43 -23.11
N ASN A 64 -15.70 4.89 -22.22
CA ASN A 64 -16.96 4.24 -22.63
C ASN A 64 -18.18 5.18 -22.67
N ILE A 65 -18.03 6.45 -22.29
CA ILE A 65 -19.13 7.45 -22.36
C ILE A 65 -19.16 8.17 -23.72
N LEU A 66 -18.13 8.04 -24.57
CA LEU A 66 -18.04 8.73 -25.88
C LEU A 66 -18.30 7.86 -27.12
N LYS A 67 -18.69 6.59 -26.95
CA LYS A 67 -18.98 5.66 -28.06
C LYS A 67 -20.40 5.07 -28.05
N GLY A 68 -21.32 5.67 -27.29
CA GLY A 68 -22.73 5.28 -27.23
C GLY A 68 -23.71 6.27 -27.86
N ALA A 69 -23.23 7.16 -28.74
CA ALA A 69 -24.09 7.99 -29.58
C ALA A 69 -23.98 7.50 -31.03
N ASN A 70 -24.75 6.46 -31.35
CA ASN A 70 -25.22 6.19 -32.70
C ASN A 70 -26.55 5.45 -32.64
#